data_AF-E6VMT3-F1
#
_entry.id   AF-E6VMT3-F1
#
_cell.length_a   1.000
_cell.length_b   1.000
_cell.length_c   1.000
_cell.angle_alpha   90.00
_cell.angle_beta   90.00
_cell.angle_gamma   90.00
#
_symmetry.space_group_name_H-M   'P 1'
#
loop_
_entity.id
_entity.type
_entity.pdbx_description
1 polymer ?
#
loop_
_entity_poly.entity_id
_entity_poly.type
_entity_poly.pdbx_seq_one_letter_code
_entity_poly.pdbx_strand_id
1 'polypeptide(L)'
;MTDHLRGFYKAEFETARKKSHGVIFLRDGKIQGGDSTFLYSGAYSQTGLTVAGRLRGVRYSSDHSRLSVFGIEPFEIIFDGVAKDGYVTIEGYAHETPGLPLKAILTRVDD
;
A
#
# COMPACT_ATOMS: atom_id res chain seq x y z
N MET A 1 2.37 -5.19 22.58
CA MET A 1 3.28 -5.20 21.41
C MET A 1 3.39 -3.77 20.95
N THR A 2 4.60 -3.22 20.90
CA THR A 2 4.81 -1.84 20.44
C THR A 2 4.69 -1.81 18.92
N ASP A 3 3.79 -0.98 18.39
CA ASP A 3 3.64 -0.79 16.95
C ASP A 3 4.76 0.11 16.43
N HIS A 4 5.86 -0.50 15.98
CA HIS A 4 7.02 0.21 15.47
C HIS A 4 6.76 0.91 14.12
N LEU A 5 5.62 0.62 13.49
CA LEU A 5 5.25 1.20 12.20
C LEU A 5 4.26 2.35 12.33
N ARG A 6 3.80 2.70 13.53
CA ARG A 6 2.77 3.74 13.69
C ARG A 6 3.22 5.11 13.17
N GLY A 7 2.65 5.61 12.07
CA GLY A 7 2.95 6.94 11.55
C GLY A 7 2.44 7.16 10.13
N PHE A 8 2.69 8.35 9.60
CA PHE A 8 2.44 8.71 8.21
C PHE A 8 3.63 8.35 7.32
N TYR A 9 3.32 7.79 6.15
CA TYR A 9 4.30 7.35 5.17
C TYR A 9 3.96 7.94 3.81
N LYS A 10 4.98 8.46 3.13
CA LYS A 10 4.94 8.57 1.67
C LYS A 10 5.00 7.16 1.11
N ALA A 11 4.07 6.82 0.21
CA ALA A 11 4.05 5.56 -0.51
C ALA A 11 4.38 5.80 -1.97
N GLU A 12 5.42 5.15 -2.48
CA GLU A 12 5.77 5.11 -3.90
C GLU A 12 5.60 3.67 -4.37
N PHE A 13 4.80 3.46 -5.42
CA PHE A 13 4.41 2.12 -5.82
C PHE A 13 4.26 1.99 -7.33
N GLU A 14 4.58 0.80 -7.83
CA GLU A 14 4.63 0.53 -9.26
C GLU A 14 4.29 -0.91 -9.61
N THR A 15 3.71 -1.07 -10.79
CA THR A 15 3.71 -2.33 -11.54
C THR A 15 4.52 -2.13 -12.82
N ALA A 16 4.74 -3.20 -13.60
CA ALA A 16 5.36 -3.08 -14.92
C ALA A 16 4.62 -2.11 -15.88
N ARG A 17 3.36 -1.76 -15.59
CA ARG A 17 2.53 -0.89 -16.44
C ARG A 17 2.58 0.58 -16.05
N LYS A 18 2.69 0.88 -14.75
CA LYS A 18 2.47 2.24 -14.24
C LYS A 18 3.12 2.43 -12.87
N LYS A 19 3.56 3.66 -12.62
CA LYS A 19 4.02 4.15 -11.32
C LYS A 19 3.00 5.15 -10.75
N SER A 20 2.86 5.18 -9.44
CA SER A 20 2.05 6.16 -8.72
C SER A 20 2.62 6.40 -7.32
N HIS A 21 2.04 7.37 -6.62
CA HIS A 21 2.39 7.70 -5.24
C HIS A 21 1.15 8.12 -4.45
N GLY A 22 1.24 8.01 -3.14
CA GLY A 22 0.18 8.39 -2.21
C GLY A 22 0.71 8.56 -0.80
N VAL A 23 -0.21 8.69 0.15
CA VAL A 23 0.09 8.76 1.58
C VAL A 23 -0.73 7.71 2.31
N ILE A 24 -0.09 7.01 3.23
CA ILE A 24 -0.76 6.08 4.14
C ILE A 24 -0.38 6.37 5.58
N PHE A 25 -1.31 6.05 6.47
CA PHE A 25 -1.13 6.04 7.90
C PHE A 25 -1.22 4.60 8.39
N LEU A 26 -0.18 4.16 9.08
CA LEU A 26 -0.12 2.86 9.74
C LEU A 26 -0.38 3.07 11.23
N ARG A 27 -1.29 2.28 11.81
CA ARG A 27 -1.54 2.30 13.26
C ARG A 27 -2.31 1.06 13.69
N ASP A 28 -1.83 0.42 14.76
CA ASP A 28 -2.51 -0.68 15.45
C ASP A 28 -2.89 -1.82 14.47
N GLY A 29 -1.97 -2.16 13.57
CA GLY A 29 -2.19 -3.19 12.54
C GLY A 29 -3.14 -2.78 11.42
N LYS A 30 -3.53 -1.50 11.32
CA LYS A 30 -4.40 -0.96 10.27
C LYS A 30 -3.64 -0.09 9.28
N ILE A 31 -4.10 -0.11 8.04
CA ILE A 31 -3.63 0.76 6.96
C ILE A 31 -4.79 1.65 6.54
N GLN A 32 -4.57 2.96 6.51
CA GLN A 32 -5.55 3.93 6.04
C GLN A 32 -4.85 5.00 5.21
N GLY A 33 -5.33 5.34 4.03
CA GLY A 33 -4.68 6.34 3.21
C GLY A 33 -5.28 6.45 1.83
N GLY A 34 -4.50 6.92 0.87
CA GLY A 34 -4.98 7.06 -0.50
C GLY A 34 -3.97 7.74 -1.40
N ASP A 35 -4.40 7.92 -2.64
CA ASP A 35 -3.77 8.82 -3.61
C ASP A 35 -4.81 9.83 -4.14
N SER A 36 -4.52 10.47 -5.26
CA SER A 36 -5.42 11.42 -5.93
C SER A 36 -6.74 10.81 -6.43
N THR A 37 -6.92 9.50 -6.35
CA THR A 37 -7.98 8.78 -7.06
C THR A 37 -8.66 7.71 -6.20
N PHE A 38 -7.90 7.02 -5.35
CA PHE A 38 -8.32 5.88 -4.57
C PHE A 38 -8.12 6.09 -3.07
N LEU A 39 -9.08 5.62 -2.30
CA LEU A 39 -8.98 5.39 -0.86
C LEU A 39 -8.38 4.00 -0.65
N TYR A 40 -7.44 3.91 0.27
CA TYR A 40 -6.77 2.69 0.68
C TYR A 40 -7.15 2.34 2.11
N SER A 41 -7.61 1.11 2.32
CA SER A 41 -7.91 0.57 3.64
C SER A 41 -7.47 -0.87 3.75
N GLY A 42 -6.83 -1.26 4.85
CA GLY A 42 -6.33 -2.61 5.01
C GLY A 42 -5.81 -2.91 6.40
N ALA A 43 -5.11 -4.03 6.51
CA ALA A 43 -4.49 -4.48 7.74
C ALA A 43 -3.11 -5.07 7.46
N TYR A 44 -2.23 -4.96 8.45
CA TYR A 44 -0.92 -5.57 8.45
C TYR A 44 -0.64 -6.25 9.80
N SER A 45 0.25 -7.23 9.76
CA SER A 45 0.95 -7.75 10.94
C SER A 45 2.44 -7.52 10.78
N GLN A 46 3.13 -7.41 11.92
CA GLN A 46 4.58 -7.29 11.96
C GLN A 46 5.15 -8.32 12.94
N THR A 47 6.13 -9.08 12.46
CA THR A 47 6.93 -10.01 13.28
C THR A 47 8.40 -9.71 13.04
N GLY A 48 9.05 -9.03 13.99
CA GLY A 48 10.41 -8.52 13.80
C GLY A 48 10.45 -7.48 12.68
N LEU A 49 11.28 -7.73 11.66
CA LEU A 49 11.35 -6.87 10.47
C LEU A 49 10.34 -7.28 9.39
N THR A 50 9.75 -8.48 9.48
CA THR A 50 8.81 -8.97 8.47
C THR A 50 7.45 -8.32 8.66
N VAL A 51 6.88 -7.84 7.56
CA VAL A 51 5.53 -7.29 7.47
C VAL A 51 4.74 -8.12 6.47
N ALA A 52 3.48 -8.43 6.78
CA ALA A 52 2.57 -9.04 5.83
C ALA A 52 1.20 -8.40 5.97
N GLY A 53 0.39 -8.42 4.92
CA GLY A 53 -0.94 -7.82 5.02
C GLY A 53 -1.78 -7.89 3.75
N ARG A 54 -2.91 -7.19 3.83
CA ARG A 54 -3.86 -7.02 2.74
C ARG A 54 -4.35 -5.58 2.71
N LEU A 55 -4.57 -5.06 1.51
CA LEU A 55 -5.07 -3.71 1.30
C LEU A 55 -6.10 -3.72 0.17
N ARG A 56 -7.18 -2.97 0.35
CA ARG A 56 -8.19 -2.71 -0.66
C ARG A 56 -8.10 -1.27 -1.15
N GLY A 57 -8.16 -1.10 -2.46
CA GLY A 57 -8.31 0.20 -3.12
C GLY A 57 -9.72 0.40 -3.64
N VAL A 58 -10.36 1.52 -3.25
CA VAL A 58 -11.70 1.92 -3.72
C VAL A 58 -11.63 3.33 -4.28
N ARG A 59 -12.13 3.51 -5.51
CA ARG A 59 -12.21 4.84 -6.12
C ARG A 59 -13.16 5.73 -5.32
N TYR A 60 -12.69 6.91 -4.95
CA TYR A 60 -13.54 8.00 -4.43
C TYR A 60 -13.70 9.13 -5.45
N SER A 61 -12.73 9.27 -6.37
CA SER A 61 -12.73 10.34 -7.36
C SER A 61 -13.74 10.08 -8.48
N SER A 62 -14.47 11.11 -8.89
CA SER A 62 -15.36 11.09 -10.06
C SER A 62 -14.61 11.15 -11.39
N ASP A 63 -13.30 11.40 -11.39
CA ASP A 63 -12.48 11.41 -12.60
C ASP A 63 -12.07 9.97 -12.99
N HIS A 64 -12.73 9.45 -14.02
CA HIS A 64 -12.47 8.10 -14.55
C HIS A 64 -11.31 8.04 -15.57
N SER A 65 -10.65 9.15 -15.88
CA SER A 65 -9.50 9.14 -16.80
C SER A 65 -8.26 8.47 -16.21
N ARG A 66 -8.18 8.38 -14.88
CA ARG A 66 -7.03 7.81 -14.14
C ARG A 66 -7.34 6.42 -13.63
N LEU A 67 -6.79 5.38 -14.27
CA LEU A 67 -6.87 4.00 -13.78
C LEU A 67 -5.89 3.70 -12.64
N SER A 68 -6.17 2.65 -11.87
CA SER A 68 -5.24 2.06 -10.90
C SER A 68 -3.96 1.55 -11.58
N VAL A 69 -2.90 1.30 -10.82
CA VAL A 69 -1.65 0.71 -11.35
C VAL A 69 -1.82 -0.71 -11.89
N PHE A 70 -2.94 -1.37 -11.56
CA PHE A 70 -3.32 -2.69 -12.09
C PHE A 70 -4.22 -2.59 -13.34
N GLY A 71 -4.86 -1.43 -13.57
CA GLY A 71 -5.84 -1.23 -14.64
C GLY A 71 -7.23 -1.77 -14.32
N ILE A 72 -7.49 -2.14 -13.07
CA ILE A 72 -8.75 -2.70 -12.57
C ILE A 72 -9.20 -1.98 -11.30
N GLU A 73 -10.50 -1.99 -11.02
CA GLU A 73 -11.09 -1.39 -9.82
C GLU A 73 -12.47 -2.01 -9.49
N PRO A 74 -12.82 -2.16 -8.18
CA PRO A 74 -11.92 -2.11 -7.04
C PRO A 74 -10.85 -3.21 -7.13
N PHE A 75 -9.80 -3.12 -6.31
CA PHE A 75 -8.74 -4.12 -6.28
C PHE A 75 -8.35 -4.46 -4.84
N GLU A 76 -7.94 -5.70 -4.61
CA GLU A 76 -7.39 -6.17 -3.35
C GLU A 76 -5.99 -6.74 -3.56
N ILE A 77 -5.03 -6.21 -2.80
CA ILE A 77 -3.66 -6.72 -2.79
C ILE A 77 -3.42 -7.58 -1.56
N ILE A 78 -2.66 -8.66 -1.77
CA ILE A 78 -1.97 -9.41 -0.72
C ILE A 78 -0.49 -9.08 -0.87
N PHE A 79 0.19 -8.83 0.24
CA PHE A 79 1.59 -8.42 0.19
C PHE A 79 2.41 -8.97 1.36
N ASP A 80 3.71 -9.05 1.08
CA ASP A 80 4.77 -9.27 2.05
C ASP A 80 5.73 -8.07 2.00
N GLY A 81 6.49 -7.87 3.07
CA GLY A 81 7.42 -6.77 3.16
C GLY A 81 8.41 -6.86 4.29
N VAL A 82 9.32 -5.88 4.30
CA VAL A 82 10.38 -5.75 5.29
C VAL A 82 10.43 -4.30 5.77
N ALA A 83 10.32 -4.11 7.08
CA ALA A 83 10.44 -2.83 7.74
C ALA A 83 11.82 -2.65 8.37
N LYS A 84 12.46 -1.52 8.13
CA LYS A 84 13.76 -1.16 8.70
C LYS A 84 13.97 0.35 8.67
N ASP A 85 14.42 0.94 9.78
CA ASP A 85 14.89 2.34 9.87
C ASP A 85 13.92 3.39 9.28
N GLY A 86 12.62 3.24 9.52
CA GLY A 86 11.58 4.16 9.00
C GLY A 86 11.16 3.89 7.55
N TYR A 87 11.71 2.85 6.92
CA TYR A 87 11.31 2.35 5.61
C TYR A 87 10.52 1.05 5.72
N VAL A 88 9.62 0.82 4.77
CA VAL A 88 9.02 -0.49 4.52
C VAL A 88 9.06 -0.79 3.04
N THR A 89 9.73 -1.86 2.64
CA THR A 89 9.67 -2.36 1.26
C THR A 89 8.58 -3.41 1.16
N ILE A 90 7.72 -3.30 0.14
CA ILE A 90 6.57 -4.16 -0.07
C ILE A 90 6.67 -4.82 -1.45
N GLU A 91 6.39 -6.11 -1.52
CA GLU A 91 6.06 -6.81 -2.75
C GLU A 91 4.70 -7.48 -2.59
N GLY A 92 3.86 -7.39 -3.62
CA GLY A 92 2.52 -7.96 -3.57
C GLY A 92 1.91 -8.11 -4.94
N TYR A 93 0.65 -8.51 -4.97
CA TYR A 93 -0.12 -8.67 -6.20
C TYR A 93 -1.60 -8.46 -5.91
N ALA A 94 -2.33 -8.00 -6.92
CA ALA A 94 -3.79 -8.03 -6.90
C ALA A 94 -4.27 -9.45 -7.27
N HIS A 95 -5.25 -9.97 -6.53
CA HIS A 95 -5.79 -11.32 -6.78
C HIS A 95 -6.31 -11.50 -8.21
N GLU A 96 -6.86 -10.43 -8.78
CA GLU A 96 -7.42 -10.38 -10.12
C GLU A 96 -6.35 -10.31 -11.22
N THR A 97 -5.11 -9.92 -10.88
CA THR A 97 -3.98 -9.83 -11.82
C THR A 97 -2.69 -10.41 -11.21
N PRO A 98 -2.62 -11.72 -10.91
CA PRO A 98 -1.48 -12.31 -10.20
C PRO A 98 -0.18 -12.26 -11.00
N GLY A 99 -0.25 -12.17 -12.33
CA GLY A 99 0.92 -12.00 -13.22
C GLY A 99 1.46 -10.57 -13.31
N LEU A 100 0.90 -9.61 -12.57
CA LEU A 100 1.31 -8.22 -12.55
C LEU A 100 1.71 -7.81 -11.12
N PRO A 101 2.97 -8.07 -10.71
CA PRO A 101 3.40 -7.78 -9.36
C PRO A 101 3.45 -6.26 -9.10
N LEU A 102 3.15 -5.91 -7.87
CA LEU A 102 3.32 -4.59 -7.28
C LEU A 102 4.61 -4.56 -6.46
N LYS A 103 5.37 -3.49 -6.62
CA LYS A 103 6.42 -3.11 -5.67
C LYS A 103 6.08 -1.77 -5.05
N ALA A 104 6.35 -1.61 -3.76
CA ALA A 104 6.22 -0.33 -3.11
C ALA A 104 7.33 -0.07 -2.10
N ILE A 105 7.65 1.20 -1.91
CA ILE A 105 8.51 1.71 -0.85
C ILE A 105 7.68 2.69 -0.03
N LEU A 106 7.62 2.45 1.27
CA LEU A 106 7.05 3.35 2.25
C LEU A 106 8.20 4.05 2.97
N THR A 107 8.15 5.37 3.07
CA THR A 107 9.11 6.18 3.83
C THR A 107 8.34 7.00 4.85
N ARG A 108 8.65 6.84 6.15
CA ARG A 108 8.01 7.62 7.21
C ARG A 108 8.28 9.11 6.98
N VAL A 109 7.24 9.92 7.15
CA VAL A 109 7.30 11.39 7.01
C VAL A 109 6.78 12.14 8.24
N ASP A 110 5.91 11.52 9.04
CA ASP A 110 5.35 12.12 10.27
C ASP A 110 4.75 11.03 11.19
N ASP A 111 4.26 11.40 12.38
CA ASP A 111 3.69 10.52 13.42
C ASP A 111 2.15 10.62 13.61
#